data_AF-G9XA40-F1
#
_entry.id   AF-G9XA40-F1
#
_cell.length_a   1.000
_cell.length_b   1.000
_cell.length_c   1.000
_cell.angle_alpha   90.00
_cell.angle_beta   90.00
_cell.angle_gamma   90.00
#
_symmetry.space_group_name_H-M   'P 1'
#
loop_
_entity.id
_entity.type
_entity.pdbx_description
1 polymer ?
#
loop_
_entity_poly.entity_id
_entity_poly.type
_entity_poly.pdbx_seq_one_letter_code
_entity_poly.pdbx_strand_id
1 'polypeptide(L)'
;MAINLEKWHIQEDLTSENFNKRLIELETHMNNIVSRLESENQQLKQQLNNKVEVFSVNSINIDILNNANYSNNYETDTNLGKQMGLSVEWVRIKYFKHTNPGVIGYGSQIAIPFEGGASLGVFYRNSTGNAWGAWNDMRSVEPANSNTITDANTALENGKIYYCSYKSTANIPYIDDGIIQVFSMNNEKDTLTVCFRMWYSWNNDCVCYRKCLWGTWSPWKKLATTNI
;
A
#
# COMPACT_ATOMS: atom_id res chain seq x y z
N MET A 1 -14.25 -7.30 47.28
CA MET A 1 -14.20 -7.45 48.75
C MET A 1 -14.99 -6.28 49.31
N ALA A 2 -16.18 -6.53 49.86
CA ALA A 2 -17.05 -5.47 50.40
C ALA A 2 -16.57 -5.13 51.82
N ILE A 3 -16.40 -3.84 52.13
CA ILE A 3 -16.15 -3.40 53.50
C ILE A 3 -17.49 -3.44 54.22
N ASN A 4 -17.59 -4.21 55.30
CA ASN A 4 -18.71 -4.12 56.21
C ASN A 4 -18.39 -3.01 57.22
N LEU A 5 -18.73 -1.76 56.86
CA LEU A 5 -18.60 -0.62 57.76
C LEU A 5 -19.75 -0.68 58.77
N GLU A 6 -19.58 -1.46 59.82
CA GLU A 6 -20.50 -1.40 60.96
C GLU A 6 -20.41 0.01 61.60
N LYS A 7 -21.58 0.62 61.81
CA LYS A 7 -21.68 1.94 62.46
C LYS A 7 -21.10 1.85 63.87
N TRP A 8 -20.47 2.95 64.31
CA TRP A 8 -19.90 3.10 65.65
C TRP A 8 -20.99 2.89 66.69
N HIS A 9 -20.87 1.86 67.53
CA HIS A 9 -22.01 1.48 68.36
C HIS A 9 -21.74 1.34 69.86
N ILE A 10 -20.51 1.45 70.38
CA ILE A 10 -20.29 1.32 71.83
C ILE A 10 -19.19 2.27 72.34
N GLN A 11 -19.34 2.75 73.57
CA GLN A 11 -18.39 3.60 74.32
C GLN A 11 -16.94 3.06 74.35
N GLU A 12 -16.74 1.75 74.13
CA GLU A 12 -15.42 1.09 74.04
C GLU A 12 -14.69 1.34 72.70
N ASP A 13 -15.42 1.65 71.61
CA ASP A 13 -14.84 2.06 70.31
C ASP A 13 -14.22 3.48 70.36
N LEU A 14 -14.52 4.25 71.42
CA LEU A 14 -13.98 5.60 71.67
C LEU A 14 -12.70 5.59 72.51
N THR A 15 -12.20 4.43 72.92
CA THR A 15 -10.86 4.35 73.51
C THR A 15 -9.83 4.67 72.43
N SER A 16 -8.82 5.47 72.78
CA SER A 16 -7.80 5.95 71.84
C SER A 16 -7.11 4.80 71.09
N GLU A 17 -6.99 3.63 71.72
CA GLU A 17 -6.38 2.43 71.15
C GLU A 17 -7.24 1.78 70.07
N ASN A 18 -8.54 1.57 70.33
CA ASN A 18 -9.46 0.98 69.35
C ASN A 18 -9.69 1.91 68.14
N PHE A 19 -9.77 3.23 68.39
CA PHE A 19 -9.85 4.22 67.33
C PHE A 19 -8.61 4.20 66.43
N ASN A 20 -7.40 4.23 67.03
CA ASN A 20 -6.15 4.19 66.28
C ASN A 20 -5.99 2.89 65.46
N LYS A 21 -6.40 1.74 66.03
CA LYS A 21 -6.36 0.47 65.31
C LYS A 21 -7.26 0.50 64.06
N ARG A 22 -8.50 0.97 64.19
CA ARG A 22 -9.43 1.09 63.04
C ARG A 22 -8.95 2.14 62.03
N LEU A 23 -8.30 3.22 62.47
CA LEU A 23 -7.69 4.21 61.57
C LEU A 23 -6.60 3.56 60.70
N ILE A 24 -5.72 2.76 61.31
CA ILE A 24 -4.67 2.01 60.59
C ILE A 24 -5.27 1.02 59.59
N GLU A 25 -6.37 0.35 59.95
CA GLU A 25 -7.09 -0.56 59.04
C GLU A 25 -7.66 0.19 57.83
N LEU A 26 -8.24 1.38 58.04
CA LEU A 26 -8.74 2.25 56.97
C LEU A 26 -7.61 2.76 56.08
N GLU A 27 -6.49 3.21 56.65
CA GLU A 27 -5.31 3.64 55.91
C GLU A 27 -4.75 2.51 55.04
N THR A 28 -4.62 1.31 55.62
CA THR A 28 -4.17 0.11 54.90
C THR A 28 -5.09 -0.22 53.73
N HIS A 29 -6.40 -0.16 53.94
CA HIS A 29 -7.37 -0.44 52.90
C HIS A 29 -7.35 0.62 51.78
N MET A 30 -7.28 1.90 52.15
CA MET A 30 -7.14 3.00 51.19
C MET A 30 -5.88 2.84 50.33
N ASN A 31 -4.75 2.52 50.94
CA ASN A 31 -3.49 2.29 50.22
C ASN A 31 -3.62 1.13 49.22
N ASN A 32 -4.28 0.03 49.61
CA ASN A 32 -4.53 -1.09 48.71
C ASN A 32 -5.44 -0.71 47.52
N ILE A 33 -6.47 0.12 47.75
CA ILE A 33 -7.33 0.63 46.67
C ILE A 33 -6.51 1.49 45.71
N VAL A 34 -5.70 2.41 46.23
CA VAL A 34 -4.84 3.28 45.41
C VAL A 34 -3.89 2.45 44.54
N SER A 35 -3.17 1.49 45.13
CA SER A 35 -2.25 0.63 44.38
C SER A 35 -2.95 -0.20 43.30
N ARG A 36 -4.16 -0.70 43.56
CA ARG A 36 -4.94 -1.41 42.53
C ARG A 36 -5.35 -0.48 41.40
N LEU A 37 -5.87 0.70 41.71
CA LEU A 37 -6.27 1.68 40.71
C LEU A 37 -5.08 2.16 39.86
N GLU A 38 -3.90 2.32 40.46
CA GLU A 38 -2.66 2.63 39.73
C GLU A 38 -2.28 1.51 38.75
N SER A 39 -2.37 0.25 39.19
CA SER A 39 -2.10 -0.92 38.35
C SER A 39 -3.11 -1.03 37.19
N GLU A 40 -4.40 -0.88 37.45
CA GLU A 40 -5.45 -0.88 36.43
C GLU A 40 -5.25 0.26 35.41
N ASN A 41 -4.90 1.46 35.88
CA ASN A 41 -4.59 2.59 35.00
C ASN A 41 -3.37 2.33 34.10
N GLN A 42 -2.32 1.70 34.64
CA GLN A 42 -1.15 1.31 33.83
C GLN A 42 -1.52 0.29 32.75
N GLN A 43 -2.33 -0.71 33.10
CA GLN A 43 -2.82 -1.71 32.14
C GLN A 43 -3.68 -1.08 31.05
N LEU A 44 -4.60 -0.17 31.40
CA LEU A 44 -5.45 0.55 30.44
C LEU A 44 -4.62 1.42 29.50
N LYS A 45 -3.62 2.14 30.01
CA LYS A 45 -2.68 2.92 29.17
C LYS A 45 -1.94 2.01 28.17
N GLN A 46 -1.50 0.84 28.61
CA GLN A 46 -0.83 -0.11 27.74
C GLN A 46 -1.78 -0.68 26.67
N GLN A 47 -3.01 -1.02 27.04
CA GLN A 47 -4.03 -1.48 26.08
C GLN A 47 -4.41 -0.38 25.07
N LEU A 48 -4.50 0.87 25.52
CA LEU A 48 -4.78 2.02 24.65
C LEU A 48 -3.61 2.25 23.67
N ASN A 49 -2.37 2.24 24.15
CA ASN A 49 -1.19 2.33 23.29
C ASN A 49 -1.12 1.21 22.23
N ASN A 50 -1.64 0.02 22.55
CA ASN A 50 -1.72 -1.09 21.60
C ASN A 50 -2.88 -0.97 20.58
N LYS A 51 -3.92 -0.18 20.88
CA LYS A 51 -5.13 -0.03 20.05
C LYS A 51 -5.18 1.25 19.23
N VAL A 52 -4.49 2.31 19.67
CA VAL A 52 -4.40 3.53 18.89
C VAL A 52 -3.43 3.25 17.73
N GLU A 53 -3.98 3.11 16.52
CA GLU A 53 -3.18 3.27 15.31
C GLU A 53 -2.41 4.58 15.46
N VAL A 54 -1.08 4.49 15.56
CA VAL A 54 -0.23 5.67 15.63
C VAL A 54 -0.34 6.35 14.27
N PHE A 55 -1.31 7.27 14.15
CA PHE A 55 -1.38 8.25 13.07
C PHE A 55 -0.23 9.23 13.29
N SER A 56 0.99 8.80 12.98
CA SER A 56 2.13 9.67 12.82
C SER A 56 1.95 10.43 11.52
N VAL A 57 1.13 11.47 11.59
CA VAL A 57 1.12 12.51 10.57
C VAL A 57 2.51 13.15 10.63
N ASN A 58 3.29 13.01 9.56
CA ASN A 58 4.61 13.65 9.33
C ASN A 58 5.86 13.09 10.06
N SER A 59 5.86 11.87 10.63
CA SER A 59 7.07 11.38 11.35
C SER A 59 7.56 9.98 10.98
N ILE A 60 7.18 9.46 9.81
CA ILE A 60 7.74 8.21 9.31
C ILE A 60 8.95 8.54 8.44
N ASN A 61 10.14 8.22 8.94
CA ASN A 61 11.39 8.40 8.21
C ASN A 61 11.61 7.27 7.19
N ILE A 62 12.64 7.42 6.35
CA ILE A 62 12.94 6.44 5.30
C ILE A 62 13.27 5.05 5.86
N ASP A 63 13.87 4.97 7.05
CA ASP A 63 14.21 3.70 7.70
C ASP A 63 12.97 2.87 8.00
N ILE A 64 11.90 3.51 8.48
CA ILE A 64 10.62 2.82 8.71
C ILE A 64 9.96 2.46 7.38
N LEU A 65 9.96 3.36 6.39
CA LEU A 65 9.34 3.13 5.08
C LEU A 65 10.00 1.95 4.33
N ASN A 66 11.30 1.76 4.52
CA ASN A 66 12.07 0.65 3.95
C ASN A 66 12.19 -0.57 4.89
N ASN A 67 11.64 -0.50 6.11
CA ASN A 67 11.60 -1.63 7.03
C ASN A 67 10.40 -2.56 6.71
N ALA A 68 10.67 -3.61 5.95
CA ALA A 68 9.72 -4.67 5.60
C ALA A 68 9.20 -5.49 6.80
N ASN A 69 9.78 -5.30 7.98
CA ASN A 69 9.40 -5.95 9.23
C ASN A 69 8.93 -4.93 10.29
N TYR A 70 8.42 -3.78 9.86
CA TYR A 70 7.91 -2.81 10.80
C TYR A 70 6.72 -3.39 11.59
N SER A 71 6.74 -3.18 12.91
CA SER A 71 5.88 -3.90 13.85
C SER A 71 4.41 -3.52 13.79
N ASN A 72 4.07 -2.39 13.17
CA ASN A 72 2.71 -1.82 13.17
C ASN A 72 2.27 -1.45 11.75
N ASN A 73 0.97 -1.43 11.51
CA ASN A 73 0.42 -0.76 10.33
C ASN A 73 0.73 0.73 10.41
N TYR A 74 0.75 1.41 9.26
CA TYR A 74 0.79 2.86 9.22
C TYR A 74 0.06 3.41 8.00
N GLU A 75 -0.40 4.65 8.12
CA GLU A 75 -0.94 5.46 7.03
C GLU A 75 -0.44 6.89 7.21
N THR A 76 0.20 7.45 6.17
CA THR A 76 0.76 8.81 6.22
C THR A 76 0.97 9.35 4.81
N ASP A 77 1.28 10.62 4.68
CA ASP A 77 1.91 11.19 3.49
C ASP A 77 3.41 11.42 3.71
N THR A 78 4.17 11.38 2.63
CA THR A 78 5.62 11.56 2.68
C THR A 78 6.13 12.16 1.38
N ASN A 79 7.18 12.99 1.48
CA ASN A 79 7.95 13.49 0.34
C ASN A 79 9.14 12.58 -0.03
N LEU A 80 9.21 11.38 0.58
CA LEU A 80 10.30 10.43 0.40
C LEU A 80 10.03 9.40 -0.71
N GLY A 81 9.00 9.59 -1.55
CA GLY A 81 8.60 8.62 -2.58
C GLY A 81 9.74 8.16 -3.49
N LYS A 82 10.59 9.08 -3.97
CA LYS A 82 11.78 8.75 -4.77
C LYS A 82 12.78 7.88 -4.02
N GLN A 83 12.98 8.12 -2.71
CA GLN A 83 13.87 7.31 -1.88
C GLN A 83 13.33 5.90 -1.63
N MET A 84 12.00 5.73 -1.73
CA MET A 84 11.34 4.44 -1.67
C MET A 84 11.34 3.69 -3.00
N GLY A 85 11.82 4.31 -4.10
CA GLY A 85 11.84 3.74 -5.44
C GLY A 85 10.63 4.07 -6.32
N LEU A 86 9.81 5.07 -5.97
CA LEU A 86 8.72 5.58 -6.81
C LEU A 86 9.21 6.72 -7.72
N SER A 87 8.42 7.11 -8.72
CA SER A 87 8.77 8.15 -9.70
C SER A 87 8.60 9.59 -9.20
N VAL A 88 7.95 9.81 -8.06
CA VAL A 88 7.62 11.13 -7.50
C VAL A 88 8.07 11.28 -6.04
N GLU A 89 8.10 12.50 -5.54
CA GLU A 89 8.45 12.77 -4.14
C GLU A 89 7.25 12.59 -3.23
N TRP A 90 6.14 13.24 -3.56
CA TRP A 90 4.95 13.25 -2.69
C TRP A 90 4.00 12.09 -2.97
N VAL A 91 3.79 11.27 -1.96
CA VAL A 91 2.89 10.12 -2.00
C VAL A 91 2.11 9.97 -0.70
N ARG A 92 0.86 9.52 -0.80
CA ARG A 92 0.12 8.97 0.33
C ARG A 92 0.44 7.50 0.40
N ILE A 93 0.84 6.99 1.55
CA ILE A 93 1.28 5.62 1.71
C ILE A 93 0.56 4.94 2.87
N LYS A 94 0.23 3.66 2.66
CA LYS A 94 -0.32 2.77 3.68
C LYS A 94 0.45 1.45 3.71
N TYR A 95 0.73 0.95 4.90
CA TYR A 95 1.34 -0.35 5.13
C TYR A 95 0.42 -1.25 5.95
N PHE A 96 0.30 -2.50 5.49
CA PHE A 96 -0.43 -3.58 6.11
C PHE A 96 0.55 -4.68 6.51
N LYS A 97 0.76 -4.84 7.81
CA LYS A 97 1.55 -5.93 8.38
C LYS A 97 0.78 -7.25 8.27
N HIS A 98 1.46 -8.32 7.89
CA HIS A 98 0.91 -9.66 7.98
C HIS A 98 0.70 -10.07 9.45
N THR A 99 -0.52 -10.46 9.82
CA THR A 99 -0.90 -10.67 11.22
C THR A 99 -0.65 -12.08 11.76
N ASN A 100 -0.24 -13.03 10.90
CA ASN A 100 -0.02 -14.40 11.33
C ASN A 100 1.14 -14.49 12.34
N PRO A 101 0.89 -14.97 13.58
CA PRO A 101 1.94 -15.14 14.58
C PRO A 101 3.08 -16.03 14.07
N GLY A 102 4.32 -15.62 14.32
CA GLY A 102 5.53 -16.36 13.92
C GLY A 102 5.99 -16.14 12.47
N VAL A 103 5.20 -15.42 11.65
CA VAL A 103 5.58 -15.04 10.29
C VAL A 103 6.16 -13.62 10.30
N ILE A 104 7.48 -13.52 10.16
CA ILE A 104 8.24 -12.26 10.26
C ILE A 104 8.55 -11.73 8.85
N GLY A 105 8.42 -10.43 8.64
CA GLY A 105 8.86 -9.78 7.41
C GLY A 105 7.95 -9.96 6.19
N TYR A 106 6.66 -10.21 6.42
CA TYR A 106 5.62 -10.23 5.39
C TYR A 106 4.61 -9.10 5.61
N GLY A 107 4.17 -8.49 4.51
CA GLY A 107 3.23 -7.38 4.53
C GLY A 107 3.11 -6.72 3.16
N SER A 108 2.25 -5.72 3.07
CA SER A 108 1.93 -5.03 1.81
C SER A 108 1.96 -3.52 2.02
N GLN A 109 2.53 -2.78 1.07
CA GLN A 109 2.44 -1.34 1.00
C GLN A 109 1.64 -0.92 -0.23
N ILE A 110 0.87 0.17 -0.09
CA ILE A 110 0.17 0.85 -1.17
C ILE A 110 0.60 2.32 -1.16
N ALA A 111 0.98 2.86 -2.30
CA ALA A 111 1.36 4.27 -2.48
C ALA A 111 0.51 4.93 -3.58
N ILE A 112 -0.01 6.12 -3.29
CA ILE A 112 -0.78 6.96 -4.20
C ILE A 112 -0.03 8.28 -4.38
N PRO A 113 0.65 8.49 -5.52
CA PRO A 113 1.26 9.75 -5.89
C PRO A 113 0.28 10.93 -5.87
N PHE A 114 0.73 12.08 -5.37
CA PHE A 114 -0.03 13.32 -5.48
C PHE A 114 0.90 14.53 -5.66
N GLU A 115 1.84 14.45 -6.60
CA GLU A 115 2.71 15.57 -6.97
C GLU A 115 1.92 16.61 -7.77
N GLY A 116 1.23 17.54 -7.08
CA GLY A 116 0.44 18.61 -7.72
C GLY A 116 -0.71 18.12 -8.62
N GLY A 117 -1.14 16.86 -8.48
CA GLY A 117 -2.15 16.22 -9.33
C GLY A 117 -1.65 15.70 -10.69
N ALA A 118 -0.34 15.78 -10.98
CA ALA A 118 0.23 15.43 -12.28
C ALA A 118 0.61 13.95 -12.44
N SER A 119 0.80 13.21 -11.35
CA SER A 119 1.10 11.77 -11.39
C SER A 119 -0.13 10.94 -11.11
N LEU A 120 -0.54 10.18 -12.12
CA LEU A 120 -1.63 9.22 -12.05
C LEU A 120 -1.09 7.85 -11.63
N GLY A 121 -1.82 7.09 -10.81
CA GLY A 121 -1.53 5.69 -10.49
C GLY A 121 -1.76 5.31 -9.03
N VAL A 122 -1.86 4.01 -8.77
CA VAL A 122 -1.80 3.42 -7.42
C VAL A 122 -0.75 2.33 -7.50
N PHE A 123 0.24 2.35 -6.63
CA PHE A 123 1.34 1.39 -6.63
C PHE A 123 1.21 0.49 -5.41
N TYR A 124 1.59 -0.77 -5.55
CA TYR A 124 1.72 -1.67 -4.42
C TYR A 124 3.01 -2.47 -4.47
N ARG A 125 3.50 -2.88 -3.31
CA ARG A 125 4.58 -3.86 -3.19
C ARG A 125 4.34 -4.75 -1.99
N ASN A 126 4.88 -5.97 -2.04
CA ASN A 126 4.81 -6.92 -0.93
C ASN A 126 6.20 -7.13 -0.35
N SER A 127 6.27 -7.42 0.94
CA SER A 127 7.46 -7.96 1.56
C SER A 127 7.37 -9.46 1.70
N THR A 128 8.50 -10.14 1.47
CA THR A 128 8.69 -11.57 1.70
C THR A 128 10.01 -11.78 2.41
N GLY A 129 9.98 -12.28 3.65
CA GLY A 129 11.19 -12.59 4.41
C GLY A 129 12.07 -11.39 4.76
N ASN A 130 11.46 -10.26 5.16
CA ASN A 130 12.11 -9.00 5.55
C ASN A 130 12.71 -8.17 4.39
N ALA A 131 12.37 -8.48 3.15
CA ALA A 131 12.77 -7.68 1.99
C ALA A 131 11.53 -7.16 1.25
N TRP A 132 11.56 -5.89 0.84
CA TRP A 132 10.56 -5.33 -0.06
C TRP A 132 10.77 -5.84 -1.49
N GLY A 133 9.71 -6.31 -2.12
CA GLY A 133 9.66 -6.48 -3.57
C GLY A 133 9.59 -5.14 -4.31
N ALA A 134 9.66 -5.20 -5.64
CA ALA A 134 9.52 -4.02 -6.48
C ALA A 134 8.12 -3.38 -6.33
N TRP A 135 8.04 -2.06 -6.56
CA TRP A 135 6.76 -1.38 -6.75
C TRP A 135 6.13 -1.84 -8.05
N ASN A 136 4.88 -2.27 -7.96
CA ASN A 136 4.04 -2.63 -9.08
C ASN A 136 2.96 -1.58 -9.21
N ASP A 137 2.83 -1.01 -10.40
CA ASP A 137 1.70 -0.16 -10.72
C ASP A 137 0.44 -1.04 -10.79
N MET A 138 -0.57 -0.76 -9.98
CA MET A 138 -1.85 -1.47 -10.00
C MET A 138 -2.57 -1.32 -11.35
N ARG A 139 -2.15 -0.37 -12.21
CA ARG A 139 -2.64 -0.26 -13.58
C ARG A 139 -2.01 -1.28 -14.54
N SER A 140 -0.88 -1.91 -14.19
CA SER A 140 -0.05 -2.69 -15.13
C SER A 140 0.29 -4.11 -14.69
N VAL A 141 -0.39 -4.69 -13.71
CA VAL A 141 -0.10 -6.07 -13.22
C VAL A 141 -0.80 -7.20 -13.96
N GLU A 142 -1.58 -6.85 -14.97
CA GLU A 142 -2.32 -7.80 -15.77
C GLU A 142 -1.44 -8.35 -16.91
N PRO A 143 -1.31 -9.69 -17.06
CA PRO A 143 -0.63 -10.27 -18.21
C PRO A 143 -1.25 -9.76 -19.51
N ALA A 144 -0.48 -9.74 -20.61
CA ALA A 144 -0.95 -9.14 -21.86
C ALA A 144 -2.34 -9.66 -22.30
N ASN A 145 -2.62 -10.95 -22.07
CA ASN A 145 -3.88 -11.60 -22.41
C ASN A 145 -5.10 -11.11 -21.61
N SER A 146 -4.94 -10.49 -20.44
CA SER A 146 -6.05 -9.79 -19.77
C SER A 146 -6.29 -8.38 -20.32
N ASN A 147 -5.40 -7.87 -21.19
CA ASN A 147 -5.55 -6.61 -21.93
C ASN A 147 -5.87 -6.86 -23.42
N THR A 148 -6.86 -7.71 -23.70
CA THR A 148 -7.27 -8.03 -25.08
C THR A 148 -7.97 -6.85 -25.75
N ILE A 149 -7.62 -6.58 -27.02
CA ILE A 149 -8.22 -5.53 -27.84
C ILE A 149 -8.78 -6.07 -29.16
N THR A 150 -9.85 -5.45 -29.65
CA THR A 150 -10.47 -5.77 -30.95
C THR A 150 -9.94 -4.89 -32.09
N ASP A 151 -9.24 -3.81 -31.77
CA ASP A 151 -8.62 -2.91 -32.75
C ASP A 151 -7.30 -2.36 -32.20
N ALA A 152 -6.21 -2.66 -32.90
CA ALA A 152 -4.87 -2.17 -32.60
C ALA A 152 -4.82 -0.64 -32.45
N ASN A 153 -5.66 0.12 -33.16
CA ASN A 153 -5.71 1.59 -33.11
C ASN A 153 -6.07 2.12 -31.72
N THR A 154 -6.71 1.32 -30.87
CA THR A 154 -7.12 1.73 -29.51
C THR A 154 -6.02 1.56 -28.45
N ALA A 155 -4.92 0.88 -28.77
CA ALA A 155 -3.78 0.66 -27.88
C ALA A 155 -2.94 1.93 -27.65
N LEU A 156 -3.40 2.86 -26.81
CA LEU A 156 -2.84 4.23 -26.75
C LEU A 156 -2.09 4.56 -25.46
N GLU A 157 -2.28 3.75 -24.41
CA GLU A 157 -1.66 3.99 -23.11
C GLU A 157 -0.17 3.60 -23.12
N ASN A 158 0.70 4.55 -22.81
CA ASN A 158 2.14 4.38 -22.70
C ASN A 158 2.50 3.28 -21.71
N GLY A 159 3.42 2.40 -22.11
CA GLY A 159 3.93 1.33 -21.27
C GLY A 159 2.98 0.13 -21.12
N LYS A 160 1.75 0.22 -21.63
CA LYS A 160 0.79 -0.90 -21.60
C LYS A 160 1.07 -1.86 -22.74
N ILE A 161 0.92 -3.15 -22.45
CA ILE A 161 0.99 -4.24 -23.42
C ILE A 161 -0.44 -4.75 -23.65
N TYR A 162 -0.85 -4.80 -24.91
CA TYR A 162 -2.17 -5.27 -25.32
C TYR A 162 -2.06 -6.57 -26.08
N TYR A 163 -2.97 -7.50 -25.83
CA TYR A 163 -3.06 -8.74 -26.58
C TYR A 163 -3.94 -8.59 -27.82
N CYS A 164 -3.42 -9.07 -28.95
CA CYS A 164 -4.13 -9.17 -30.21
C CYS A 164 -4.51 -10.63 -30.41
N SER A 165 -5.81 -10.92 -30.52
CA SER A 165 -6.33 -12.27 -30.72
C SER A 165 -6.43 -12.60 -32.21
N TYR A 166 -6.04 -13.81 -32.59
CA TYR A 166 -6.12 -14.31 -33.97
C TYR A 166 -7.50 -14.07 -34.58
N LYS A 167 -7.51 -13.48 -35.78
CA LYS A 167 -8.71 -13.09 -36.56
C LYS A 167 -9.71 -12.15 -35.86
N SER A 168 -9.39 -11.66 -34.68
CA SER A 168 -10.33 -10.89 -33.85
C SER A 168 -9.86 -9.46 -33.60
N THR A 169 -8.60 -9.15 -33.86
CA THR A 169 -8.04 -7.80 -33.74
C THR A 169 -7.81 -7.15 -35.11
N ALA A 170 -8.42 -5.99 -35.34
CA ALA A 170 -8.24 -5.18 -36.54
C ALA A 170 -6.97 -4.31 -36.48
N ASN A 171 -6.54 -3.79 -37.64
CA ASN A 171 -5.42 -2.84 -37.78
C ASN A 171 -4.06 -3.34 -37.27
N ILE A 172 -3.87 -4.65 -37.21
CA ILE A 172 -2.58 -5.33 -37.01
C ILE A 172 -1.89 -5.56 -38.37
N PRO A 173 -0.55 -5.72 -38.40
CA PRO A 173 0.20 -5.88 -39.66
C PRO A 173 -0.08 -7.21 -40.38
N TYR A 174 -0.35 -8.28 -39.63
CA TYR A 174 -0.66 -9.61 -40.13
C TYR A 174 -1.76 -10.24 -39.27
N ILE A 175 -2.56 -11.13 -39.85
CA ILE A 175 -3.57 -11.89 -39.10
C ILE A 175 -2.84 -12.94 -38.26
N ASP A 176 -2.57 -12.61 -37.00
CA ASP A 176 -1.89 -13.50 -36.05
C ASP A 176 -2.26 -13.14 -34.60
N ASP A 177 -2.01 -14.07 -33.68
CA ASP A 177 -1.88 -13.72 -32.26
C ASP A 177 -0.59 -12.93 -32.03
N GLY A 178 -0.61 -12.05 -31.04
CA GLY A 178 0.57 -11.30 -30.67
C GLY A 178 0.31 -10.23 -29.62
N ILE A 179 1.31 -9.38 -29.42
CA ILE A 179 1.23 -8.29 -28.45
C ILE A 179 1.61 -6.95 -29.07
N ILE A 180 0.97 -5.87 -28.62
CA ILE A 180 1.36 -4.49 -28.93
C ILE A 180 1.94 -3.84 -27.70
N GLN A 181 3.16 -3.32 -27.84
CA GLN A 181 3.76 -2.39 -26.89
C GLN A 181 3.60 -0.96 -27.41
N VAL A 182 3.22 -0.05 -26.51
CA VAL A 182 2.89 1.33 -26.84
C VAL A 182 3.83 2.30 -26.13
N PHE A 183 4.37 3.23 -26.90
CA PHE A 183 5.18 4.35 -26.44
C PHE A 183 4.44 5.64 -26.77
N SER A 184 3.62 6.12 -25.85
CA SER A 184 2.80 7.32 -26.04
C SER A 184 3.45 8.52 -25.36
N MET A 185 3.50 9.65 -26.07
CA MET A 185 4.07 10.89 -25.54
C MET A 185 3.19 11.46 -24.41
N ASN A 186 1.87 11.35 -24.56
CA ASN A 186 0.90 12.07 -23.73
C ASN A 186 -0.34 11.23 -23.34
N ASN A 187 -0.46 9.98 -23.81
CA ASN A 187 -1.65 9.13 -23.62
C ASN A 187 -2.95 9.73 -24.18
N GLU A 188 -2.86 10.76 -25.02
CA GLU A 188 -4.01 11.44 -25.60
C GLU A 188 -4.63 10.61 -26.73
N LYS A 189 -5.89 10.94 -27.05
CA LYS A 189 -6.70 10.28 -28.08
C LYS A 189 -6.98 11.22 -29.25
N ASP A 190 -7.50 10.63 -30.32
CA ASP A 190 -7.91 11.34 -31.54
C ASP A 190 -6.81 12.26 -32.09
N THR A 191 -7.13 13.51 -32.44
CA THR A 191 -6.22 14.48 -33.06
C THR A 191 -5.03 14.89 -32.19
N LEU A 192 -5.05 14.57 -30.89
CA LEU A 192 -3.95 14.83 -29.96
C LEU A 192 -3.03 13.61 -29.76
N THR A 193 -3.38 12.47 -30.37
CA THR A 193 -2.60 11.24 -30.25
C THR A 193 -1.21 11.41 -30.85
N VAL A 194 -0.18 11.25 -30.02
CA VAL A 194 1.22 11.17 -30.46
C VAL A 194 1.85 9.94 -29.82
N CYS A 195 2.07 8.88 -30.60
CA CYS A 195 2.68 7.65 -30.08
C CYS A 195 3.42 6.82 -31.14
N PHE A 196 4.26 5.93 -30.65
CA PHE A 196 4.94 4.88 -31.39
C PHE A 196 4.48 3.52 -30.88
N ARG A 197 4.39 2.52 -31.76
CA ARG A 197 3.97 1.16 -31.40
C ARG A 197 4.87 0.13 -32.01
N MET A 198 5.05 -0.97 -31.27
CA MET A 198 5.67 -2.20 -31.76
C MET A 198 4.69 -3.35 -31.58
N TRP A 199 4.51 -4.16 -32.62
CA TRP A 199 3.73 -5.37 -32.61
C TRP A 199 4.66 -6.57 -32.77
N TYR A 200 4.47 -7.58 -31.94
CA TYR A 200 5.26 -8.81 -31.90
C TYR A 200 4.33 -9.98 -32.22
N SER A 201 4.64 -10.69 -33.30
CA SER A 201 3.91 -11.88 -33.75
C SER A 201 4.25 -13.07 -32.86
N TRP A 202 3.28 -13.93 -32.57
CA TRP A 202 3.56 -15.25 -31.98
C TRP A 202 4.04 -16.27 -33.00
N ASN A 203 3.56 -16.21 -34.24
CA ASN A 203 3.81 -17.27 -35.22
C ASN A 203 4.64 -16.82 -36.44
N ASN A 204 4.65 -15.53 -36.81
CA ASN A 204 5.30 -15.08 -38.05
C ASN A 204 6.75 -14.59 -37.90
N ASP A 205 7.43 -14.91 -36.78
CA ASP A 205 8.80 -14.50 -36.46
C ASP A 205 9.09 -13.05 -36.89
N CYS A 206 8.20 -12.14 -36.52
CA CYS A 206 8.30 -10.76 -36.96
C CYS A 206 7.92 -9.76 -35.88
N VAL A 207 8.64 -8.64 -35.94
CA VAL A 207 8.35 -7.44 -35.17
C VAL A 207 8.05 -6.34 -36.16
N CYS A 208 6.91 -5.69 -35.99
CA CYS A 208 6.48 -4.58 -36.82
C CYS A 208 6.34 -3.33 -35.97
N TYR A 209 6.52 -2.16 -36.57
CA TYR A 209 6.34 -0.89 -35.90
C TYR A 209 5.55 0.09 -36.75
N ARG A 210 4.90 1.04 -36.08
CA ARG A 210 4.28 2.22 -36.71
C ARG A 210 4.22 3.37 -35.73
N LYS A 211 3.87 4.55 -36.22
CA LYS A 211 3.61 5.73 -35.39
C LYS A 211 2.22 6.30 -35.66
N CYS A 212 1.68 7.02 -34.68
CA CYS A 212 0.59 7.96 -34.83
C CYS A 212 1.11 9.36 -34.51
N LEU A 213 0.87 10.30 -35.42
CA LEU A 213 1.15 11.70 -35.20
C LEU A 213 -0.14 12.49 -35.42
N TRP A 214 -0.59 13.18 -34.38
CA TRP A 214 -1.81 14.01 -34.38
C TRP A 214 -3.04 13.24 -34.89
N GLY A 215 -3.22 12.02 -34.38
CA GLY A 215 -4.34 11.14 -34.76
C GLY A 215 -4.17 10.39 -36.08
N THR A 216 -3.10 10.65 -36.85
CA THR A 216 -2.86 10.00 -38.15
C THR A 216 -1.87 8.85 -38.02
N TRP A 217 -2.32 7.63 -38.33
CA TRP A 217 -1.51 6.41 -38.31
C TRP A 217 -0.65 6.27 -39.57
N SER A 218 0.65 5.99 -39.38
CA SER A 218 1.48 5.49 -40.46
C SER A 218 1.16 4.03 -40.77
N PRO A 219 1.47 3.55 -41.99
CA PRO A 219 1.51 2.12 -42.26
C PRO A 219 2.45 1.39 -41.30
N TRP A 220 2.19 0.10 -41.09
CA TRP A 220 3.11 -0.79 -40.39
C TRP A 220 4.37 -1.04 -41.24
N LYS A 221 5.51 -1.08 -40.57
CA LYS A 221 6.81 -1.44 -41.14
C LYS A 221 7.36 -2.64 -40.39
N LYS A 222 7.79 -3.68 -41.10
CA LYS A 222 8.47 -4.83 -40.50
C LYS A 222 9.93 -4.46 -40.21
N LEU A 223 10.43 -4.75 -39.01
CA LEU A 223 11.86 -4.68 -38.72
C LEU A 223 12.58 -5.76 -39.53
N ALA A 224 13.68 -5.40 -40.18
CA ALA A 224 14.49 -6.34 -40.92
C ALA A 224 14.94 -7.45 -39.97
N THR A 225 14.46 -8.66 -40.24
CA THR A 225 14.93 -9.89 -39.61
C THR A 225 15.90 -10.51 -40.60
N THR A 226 17.13 -10.75 -40.19
CA THR A 226 18.06 -11.57 -40.98
C THR A 226 17.45 -12.96 -41.11
N ASN A 227 17.24 -13.44 -42.34
CA ASN A 227 17.00 -14.86 -42.56
C ASN A 227 18.25 -15.60 -42.07
N ILE A 228 18.16 -16.30 -40.94
CA ILE A 228 19.15 -17.27 -40.50
C ILE A 228 18.66 -18.64 -40.95
#